data_AF-A0A9D0ZQ69-F1
#
_entry.id   AF-A0A9D0ZQ69-F1
#
_cell.length_a   1.000
_cell.length_b   1.000
_cell.length_c   1.000
_cell.angle_alpha   90.00
_cell.angle_beta   90.00
_cell.angle_gamma   90.00
#
_symmetry.space_group_name_H-M   'P 1'
#
loop_
_entity.id
_entity.type
_entity.pdbx_description
1 polymer ?
#
loop_
_entity_poly.entity_id
_entity_poly.type
_entity_poly.pdbx_seq_one_letter_code
_entity_poly.pdbx_strand_id
1 'polypeptide(L)'
;MRKIKRRKEKNKMRIIVISLFLFLIIMTSGYAAFNTNISLHAKGNIKCNPQNIEEKIKKDITTEGDGLYKDEYTEGRYIYRGANPDNYIKFNSELWRIISLENDGVIKIIKSNAINDMAWDEQNSNDWLKPATINIYLNESYYESLSEESQNLIITHNWEVGMVSSDNDNMQLELQEEEKKTWNGKIGLISHSEYLRANSNIKLCGTDKKNDENHITCNQTNWLYSLGLYWWTISGRIDSNFLVWDVNGGGTFSDAFPAAGNENHYRYVFPVLHLSKDIKICGEGTHDNPYIIKN
;
A
#
# COMPACT_ATOMS: atom_id res chain seq x y z
N MET A 1 90.09 23.09 27.71
CA MET A 1 88.70 23.60 27.85
C MET A 1 87.73 23.28 26.69
N ARG A 2 88.15 23.21 25.42
CA ARG A 2 87.25 23.03 24.24
C ARG A 2 86.44 21.72 24.20
N LYS A 3 86.98 20.57 24.63
CA LYS A 3 86.29 19.25 24.61
C LYS A 3 85.09 19.17 25.58
N ILE A 4 85.19 19.76 26.76
CA ILE A 4 84.11 19.74 27.78
C ILE A 4 82.92 20.59 27.34
N LYS A 5 83.16 21.77 26.75
CA LYS A 5 82.11 22.62 26.17
C LYS A 5 81.35 21.90 25.05
N ARG A 6 82.06 21.23 24.14
CA ARG A 6 81.46 20.45 23.04
C ARG A 6 80.59 19.27 23.52
N ARG A 7 80.95 18.66 24.66
CA ARG A 7 80.19 17.56 25.29
C ARG A 7 78.92 18.07 25.98
N LYS A 8 78.98 19.23 26.65
CA LYS A 8 77.80 19.92 27.22
C LYS A 8 76.79 20.33 26.14
N GLU A 9 77.26 20.88 25.01
CA GLU A 9 76.38 21.24 23.89
C GLU A 9 75.72 20.02 23.23
N LYS A 10 76.45 18.90 23.06
CA LYS A 10 75.85 17.65 22.58
C LYS A 10 74.78 17.09 23.53
N ASN A 11 74.97 17.20 24.84
CA ASN A 11 73.98 16.76 25.83
C ASN A 11 72.74 17.67 25.84
N LYS A 12 72.92 19.00 25.74
CA LYS A 12 71.80 19.94 25.57
C LYS A 12 71.00 19.65 24.31
N MET A 13 71.67 19.45 23.17
CA MET A 13 71.00 19.07 21.91
C MET A 13 70.26 17.74 22.03
N ARG A 14 70.82 16.74 22.71
CA ARG A 14 70.13 15.47 22.97
C ARG A 14 68.85 15.68 23.80
N ILE A 15 68.91 16.48 24.87
CA ILE A 15 67.74 16.76 25.71
C ILE A 15 66.66 17.47 24.89
N ILE A 16 67.03 18.48 24.09
CA ILE A 16 66.09 19.22 23.24
C ILE A 16 65.42 18.28 22.22
N VAL A 17 66.20 17.40 21.57
CA VAL A 17 65.66 16.43 20.61
C VAL A 17 64.71 15.43 21.30
N ILE A 18 65.05 14.94 22.49
CA ILE A 18 64.19 14.03 23.26
C ILE A 18 62.89 14.73 23.68
N SER A 19 62.95 15.98 24.16
CA SER A 19 61.77 16.76 24.54
C SER A 19 60.85 17.06 23.36
N LEU A 20 61.41 17.39 22.19
CA LEU A 20 60.62 17.58 20.95
C LEU A 20 59.92 16.28 20.52
N PHE A 21 60.61 15.14 20.64
CA PHE A 21 60.05 13.84 20.29
C PHE A 21 58.89 13.45 21.23
N LEU A 22 59.04 13.69 22.53
CA LEU A 22 57.97 13.48 23.52
C LEU A 22 56.75 14.37 23.25
N PHE A 23 56.97 15.64 22.88
CA PHE A 23 55.90 16.57 22.56
C PHE A 23 55.10 16.11 21.32
N LEU A 24 55.79 15.62 20.28
CA LEU A 24 55.18 15.05 19.08
C LEU A 24 54.31 13.82 19.41
N ILE A 25 54.79 12.91 20.26
CA ILE A 25 54.02 11.73 20.67
C ILE A 25 52.72 12.15 21.37
N ILE A 26 52.78 13.10 22.31
CA ILE A 26 51.60 13.61 23.03
C ILE A 26 50.59 14.26 22.08
N MET A 27 51.05 15.02 21.09
CA MET A 27 50.16 15.63 20.10
C MET A 27 49.50 14.57 19.21
N THR A 28 50.23 13.53 18.80
CA THR A 28 49.66 12.46 17.96
C THR A 28 48.63 11.60 18.69
N SER A 29 48.87 11.28 19.96
CA SER A 29 47.91 10.52 20.77
C SER A 29 46.68 11.36 21.13
N GLY A 30 46.86 12.66 21.39
CA GLY A 30 45.74 13.59 21.54
C GLY A 30 44.89 13.67 20.28
N TYR A 31 45.50 13.88 19.11
CA TYR A 31 44.79 13.94 17.85
C TYR A 31 44.02 12.63 17.54
N ALA A 32 44.64 11.48 17.79
CA ALA A 32 43.98 10.18 17.59
C ALA A 32 42.80 9.96 18.56
N ALA A 33 42.92 10.40 19.82
CA ALA A 33 41.84 10.29 20.80
C ALA A 33 40.63 11.18 20.45
N PHE A 34 40.89 12.39 19.94
CA PHE A 34 39.85 13.36 19.58
C PHE A 34 39.30 13.20 18.14
N ASN A 35 39.99 12.49 17.24
CA ASN A 35 39.53 12.20 15.88
C ASN A 35 38.75 10.87 15.80
N THR A 36 38.01 10.53 16.83
CA THR A 36 37.13 9.36 16.82
C THR A 36 35.73 9.80 16.40
N ASN A 37 35.25 9.29 15.26
CA ASN A 37 33.86 9.50 14.85
C ASN A 37 32.96 8.73 15.82
N ILE A 38 32.21 9.45 16.65
CA ILE A 38 31.19 8.85 17.51
C ILE A 38 29.97 8.57 16.63
N SER A 39 29.78 7.30 16.27
CA SER A 39 28.53 6.82 15.68
C SER A 39 27.56 6.45 16.80
N LEU A 40 26.53 7.28 17.00
CA LEU A 40 25.45 6.99 17.93
C LEU A 40 24.32 6.27 17.20
N HIS A 41 24.21 4.95 17.40
CA HIS A 41 23.00 4.21 17.04
C HIS A 41 21.97 4.32 18.17
N ALA A 42 21.23 5.43 18.21
CA ALA A 42 20.09 5.56 19.11
C ALA A 42 18.86 4.91 18.48
N LYS A 43 18.31 3.86 19.11
CA LYS A 43 16.94 3.40 18.84
C LYS A 43 15.99 4.26 19.68
N GLY A 44 15.45 5.32 19.08
CA GLY A 44 14.41 6.11 19.70
C GLY A 44 13.16 5.27 19.91
N ASN A 45 12.76 5.07 21.17
CA ASN A 45 11.47 4.45 21.50
C ASN A 45 10.40 5.54 21.38
N ILE A 46 9.97 5.86 20.15
CA ILE A 46 8.89 6.83 19.94
C ILE A 46 7.64 6.24 20.56
N LYS A 47 7.20 6.80 21.69
CA LYS A 47 5.96 6.39 22.34
C LYS A 47 4.82 6.71 21.37
N CYS A 48 4.22 5.66 20.81
CA CYS A 48 3.04 5.75 19.97
C CYS A 48 1.97 6.60 20.67
N ASN A 49 1.56 7.67 20.01
CA ASN A 49 0.44 8.51 20.40
C ASN A 49 -0.68 8.28 19.38
N PRO A 50 -1.66 7.41 19.67
CA PRO A 50 -2.69 7.05 18.71
C PRO A 50 -3.45 8.28 18.22
N GLN A 51 -3.50 8.45 16.90
CA GLN A 51 -4.24 9.52 16.24
C GLN A 51 -5.44 8.93 15.52
N ASN A 52 -6.53 9.69 15.40
CA ASN A 52 -7.62 9.29 14.52
C ASN A 52 -7.06 9.07 13.10
N ILE A 53 -7.50 8.00 12.44
CA ILE A 53 -6.93 7.60 11.15
C ILE A 53 -7.09 8.67 10.08
N GLU A 54 -8.25 9.31 9.99
CA GLU A 54 -8.53 10.36 9.02
C GLU A 54 -7.55 11.53 9.23
N GLU A 55 -7.38 11.97 10.47
CA GLU A 55 -6.45 13.04 10.81
C GLU A 55 -4.99 12.68 10.54
N LYS A 56 -4.59 11.41 10.76
CA LYS A 56 -3.21 10.98 10.52
C LYS A 56 -2.89 10.94 9.04
N ILE A 57 -3.73 10.28 8.22
CA ILE A 57 -3.43 10.07 6.80
C ILE A 57 -3.58 11.36 5.97
N LYS A 58 -4.48 12.27 6.35
CA LYS A 58 -4.66 13.55 5.64
C LYS A 58 -3.52 14.55 5.85
N LYS A 59 -2.55 14.28 6.73
CA LYS A 59 -1.39 15.17 6.92
C LYS A 59 -0.47 15.18 5.71
N ASP A 60 -0.41 14.07 4.98
CA ASP A 60 0.55 13.84 3.91
C ASP A 60 -0.17 13.63 2.56
N ILE A 61 -1.09 14.56 2.23
CA ILE A 61 -1.74 14.60 0.91
C ILE A 61 -0.73 15.08 -0.13
N THR A 62 -0.61 14.36 -1.24
CA THR A 62 0.25 14.70 -2.36
C THR A 62 -0.55 15.02 -3.63
N THR A 63 0.13 15.65 -4.58
CA THR A 63 -0.35 15.90 -5.95
C THR A 63 0.58 15.33 -7.02
N GLU A 64 1.71 14.74 -6.60
CA GLU A 64 2.69 14.11 -7.49
C GLU A 64 3.38 12.92 -6.81
N GLY A 65 3.80 11.93 -7.60
CA GLY A 65 4.44 10.71 -7.12
C GLY A 65 3.51 9.77 -6.37
N ASP A 66 4.06 9.06 -5.38
CA ASP A 66 3.33 8.08 -4.60
C ASP A 66 2.72 8.73 -3.35
N GLY A 67 1.46 8.40 -3.03
CA GLY A 67 0.83 8.87 -1.79
C GLY A 67 -0.68 8.97 -1.86
N LEU A 68 -1.25 9.73 -0.92
CA LEU A 68 -2.70 9.96 -0.82
C LEU A 68 -3.10 11.18 -1.66
N TYR A 69 -4.08 11.00 -2.53
CA TYR A 69 -4.61 12.05 -3.40
C TYR A 69 -6.04 12.40 -3.03
N LYS A 70 -6.41 13.66 -3.24
CA LYS A 70 -7.82 14.04 -3.31
C LYS A 70 -8.45 13.38 -4.54
N ASP A 71 -9.63 12.83 -4.34
CA ASP A 71 -10.41 12.25 -5.42
C ASP A 71 -10.97 13.36 -6.32
N GLU A 72 -10.85 13.18 -7.63
CA GLU A 72 -11.30 14.13 -8.65
C GLU A 72 -12.78 13.92 -9.01
N TYR A 73 -13.34 12.74 -8.74
CA TYR A 73 -14.68 12.35 -9.16
C TYR A 73 -15.68 12.35 -8.00
N THR A 74 -15.22 12.07 -6.78
CA THR A 74 -16.06 11.99 -5.59
C THR A 74 -15.62 13.03 -4.55
N GLU A 75 -16.45 14.04 -4.32
CA GLU A 75 -16.11 15.10 -3.36
C GLU A 75 -15.93 14.53 -1.94
N GLY A 76 -14.86 14.96 -1.27
CA GLY A 76 -14.53 14.54 0.09
C GLY A 76 -13.84 13.18 0.21
N ARG A 77 -13.74 12.41 -0.89
CA ARG A 77 -13.01 11.14 -0.94
C ARG A 77 -11.52 11.35 -1.22
N TYR A 78 -10.70 10.43 -0.73
CA TYR A 78 -9.26 10.40 -0.95
C TYR A 78 -8.83 8.98 -1.33
N ILE A 79 -7.89 8.85 -2.25
CA ILE A 79 -7.44 7.55 -2.78
C ILE A 79 -5.92 7.49 -2.85
N TYR A 80 -5.33 6.36 -2.45
CA TYR A 80 -3.90 6.14 -2.58
C TYR A 80 -3.54 5.81 -4.02
N ARG A 81 -2.54 6.54 -4.55
CA ARG A 81 -2.01 6.34 -5.90
C ARG A 81 -0.50 6.12 -5.86
N GLY A 82 0.02 5.50 -6.92
CA GLY A 82 1.46 5.38 -7.14
C GLY A 82 1.95 3.97 -7.30
N ALA A 83 3.27 3.82 -7.47
CA ALA A 83 3.94 2.54 -7.58
C ALA A 83 4.06 1.86 -6.22
N ASN A 84 4.44 2.62 -5.18
CA ASN A 84 4.61 2.11 -3.83
C ASN A 84 4.33 3.20 -2.77
N PRO A 85 3.05 3.62 -2.61
CA PRO A 85 2.67 4.54 -1.53
C PRO A 85 2.78 3.87 -0.16
N ASP A 86 3.04 4.69 0.86
CA ASP A 86 3.07 4.29 2.28
C ASP A 86 1.65 4.15 2.86
N ASN A 87 0.93 3.13 2.37
CA ASN A 87 -0.47 2.86 2.70
C ASN A 87 -0.69 1.53 3.44
N TYR A 88 0.34 0.96 4.06
CA TYR A 88 0.26 -0.31 4.76
C TYR A 88 -0.39 -0.17 6.15
N ILE A 89 -1.27 -1.11 6.49
CA ILE A 89 -1.98 -1.21 7.77
C ILE A 89 -2.03 -2.66 8.24
N LYS A 90 -1.88 -2.91 9.54
CA LYS A 90 -2.09 -4.24 10.13
C LYS A 90 -3.53 -4.41 10.58
N PHE A 91 -4.16 -5.47 10.08
CA PHE A 91 -5.52 -5.87 10.42
C PHE A 91 -5.59 -7.40 10.54
N ASN A 92 -6.26 -7.91 11.58
CA ASN A 92 -6.32 -9.34 11.90
C ASN A 92 -4.94 -10.04 11.92
N SER A 93 -3.93 -9.38 12.50
CA SER A 93 -2.53 -9.83 12.53
C SER A 93 -1.84 -9.99 11.16
N GLU A 94 -2.48 -9.53 10.09
CA GLU A 94 -1.98 -9.62 8.71
C GLU A 94 -1.74 -8.23 8.13
N LEU A 95 -1.01 -8.18 7.01
CA LEU A 95 -0.72 -6.93 6.31
C LEU A 95 -1.83 -6.64 5.29
N TRP A 96 -2.35 -5.41 5.34
CA TRP A 96 -3.36 -4.86 4.45
C TRP A 96 -2.86 -3.52 3.91
N ARG A 97 -3.52 -3.01 2.88
CA ARG A 97 -3.25 -1.70 2.30
C ARG A 97 -4.51 -0.86 2.27
N ILE A 98 -4.40 0.42 2.59
CA ILE A 98 -5.50 1.37 2.51
C ILE A 98 -5.69 1.75 1.05
N ILE A 99 -6.89 1.51 0.52
CA ILE A 99 -7.26 1.97 -0.83
C ILE A 99 -7.65 3.44 -0.76
N SER A 100 -8.59 3.75 0.12
CA SER A 100 -9.24 5.05 0.17
C SER A 100 -9.74 5.40 1.56
N LEU A 101 -9.88 6.70 1.76
CA LEU A 101 -10.76 7.28 2.75
C LEU A 101 -12.00 7.76 2.00
N GLU A 102 -13.13 7.12 2.28
CA GLU A 102 -14.42 7.42 1.68
C GLU A 102 -14.95 8.79 2.16
N ASN A 103 -15.90 9.35 1.41
CA ASN A 103 -16.43 10.70 1.65
C ASN A 103 -17.17 10.84 3.00
N ASP A 104 -17.62 9.74 3.60
CA ASP A 104 -18.28 9.68 4.90
C ASP A 104 -17.30 9.45 6.08
N GLY A 105 -16.00 9.36 5.78
CA GLY A 105 -14.91 9.18 6.73
C GLY A 105 -14.48 7.73 6.94
N VAL A 106 -15.16 6.76 6.30
CA VAL A 106 -14.84 5.33 6.43
C VAL A 106 -13.57 4.98 5.67
N ILE A 107 -12.81 4.01 6.19
CA ILE A 107 -11.54 3.59 5.59
C ILE A 107 -11.73 2.28 4.83
N LYS A 108 -11.45 2.27 3.53
CA LYS A 108 -11.50 1.07 2.70
C LYS A 108 -10.11 0.46 2.59
N ILE A 109 -9.97 -0.82 2.91
CA ILE A 109 -8.70 -1.54 2.89
C ILE A 109 -8.80 -2.83 2.07
N ILE A 110 -7.69 -3.22 1.46
CA ILE A 110 -7.51 -4.47 0.70
C ILE A 110 -6.41 -5.31 1.34
N LYS A 111 -6.61 -6.63 1.36
CA LYS A 111 -5.59 -7.56 1.86
C LYS A 111 -4.35 -7.48 0.97
N SER A 112 -3.15 -7.44 1.54
CA SER A 112 -1.92 -7.26 0.73
C SER A 112 -1.58 -8.48 -0.13
N ASN A 113 -1.98 -9.66 0.34
CA ASN A 113 -1.78 -10.93 -0.35
C ASN A 113 -3.13 -11.56 -0.64
N ALA A 114 -3.22 -12.23 -1.80
CA ALA A 114 -4.39 -13.03 -2.12
C ALA A 114 -4.61 -14.12 -1.06
N ILE A 115 -5.87 -14.53 -0.92
CA ILE A 115 -6.22 -15.78 -0.25
C ILE A 115 -6.09 -16.92 -1.29
N ASN A 116 -7.10 -17.77 -1.45
CA ASN A 116 -7.12 -18.79 -2.48
C ASN A 116 -7.69 -18.24 -3.80
N ASP A 117 -7.47 -18.98 -4.88
CA ASP A 117 -8.20 -18.81 -6.12
C ASP A 117 -9.52 -19.58 -6.08
N MET A 118 -10.56 -19.00 -6.69
CA MET A 118 -11.89 -19.63 -6.78
C MET A 118 -12.69 -19.08 -7.95
N ALA A 119 -13.79 -19.76 -8.25
CA ALA A 119 -14.83 -19.24 -9.12
C ALA A 119 -15.47 -17.97 -8.53
N TRP A 120 -15.88 -17.04 -9.39
CA TRP A 120 -16.61 -15.86 -8.95
C TRP A 120 -18.05 -16.21 -8.57
N ASP A 121 -18.73 -16.99 -9.42
CA ASP A 121 -20.06 -17.53 -9.15
C ASP A 121 -20.25 -18.89 -9.81
N GLU A 122 -20.48 -19.93 -9.00
CA GLU A 122 -20.64 -21.31 -9.47
C GLU A 122 -21.88 -21.50 -10.36
N GLN A 123 -22.85 -20.58 -10.31
CA GLN A 123 -24.06 -20.62 -11.15
C GLN A 123 -23.90 -19.90 -12.49
N ASN A 124 -22.67 -19.55 -12.86
CA ASN A 124 -22.32 -18.88 -14.10
C ASN A 124 -23.02 -17.52 -14.29
N SER A 125 -23.19 -16.73 -13.23
CA SER A 125 -23.74 -15.38 -13.30
C SER A 125 -22.66 -14.34 -13.05
N ASN A 126 -22.75 -13.19 -13.72
CA ASN A 126 -21.95 -12.02 -13.43
C ASN A 126 -22.69 -10.99 -12.55
N ASP A 127 -23.77 -11.39 -11.89
CA ASP A 127 -24.54 -10.54 -11.00
C ASP A 127 -24.11 -10.74 -9.54
N TRP A 128 -23.44 -9.73 -8.96
CA TRP A 128 -22.94 -9.77 -7.58
C TRP A 128 -24.06 -9.96 -6.54
N LEU A 129 -25.25 -9.44 -6.82
CA LEU A 129 -26.40 -9.45 -5.89
C LEU A 129 -27.20 -10.75 -5.95
N LYS A 130 -27.03 -11.56 -6.99
CA LYS A 130 -27.62 -12.91 -7.05
C LYS A 130 -26.67 -13.86 -6.33
N PRO A 131 -26.59 -13.74 -5.00
CA PRO A 131 -25.34 -13.63 -4.27
C PRO A 131 -24.30 -14.56 -4.86
N ALA A 132 -23.34 -13.96 -5.58
CA ALA A 132 -22.27 -14.70 -6.23
C ALA A 132 -21.60 -15.63 -5.20
N THR A 133 -21.17 -16.83 -5.60
CA THR A 133 -20.53 -17.78 -4.66
C THR A 133 -19.42 -17.13 -3.84
N ILE A 134 -18.59 -16.29 -4.45
CA ILE A 134 -17.52 -15.56 -3.75
C ILE A 134 -18.05 -14.53 -2.74
N ASN A 135 -19.18 -13.87 -3.03
CA ASN A 135 -19.82 -12.92 -2.11
C ASN A 135 -20.28 -13.65 -0.83
N ILE A 136 -20.93 -14.80 -0.99
CA ILE A 136 -21.35 -15.67 0.12
C ILE A 136 -20.11 -16.08 0.94
N TYR A 137 -19.09 -16.63 0.27
CA TYR A 137 -17.86 -17.05 0.94
C TYR A 137 -17.20 -15.91 1.74
N LEU A 138 -17.08 -14.72 1.16
CA LEU A 138 -16.44 -13.57 1.80
C LEU A 138 -17.21 -13.08 3.03
N ASN A 139 -18.54 -13.07 2.99
CA ASN A 139 -19.39 -12.55 4.07
C ASN A 139 -19.84 -13.62 5.09
N GLU A 140 -19.60 -14.90 4.80
CA GLU A 140 -19.83 -16.02 5.72
C GLU A 140 -18.49 -16.61 6.16
N SER A 141 -18.02 -17.69 5.52
CA SER A 141 -16.87 -18.48 5.99
C SER A 141 -15.59 -17.66 6.19
N TYR A 142 -15.29 -16.73 5.29
CA TYR A 142 -14.12 -15.87 5.43
C TYR A 142 -14.28 -14.89 6.59
N TYR A 143 -15.42 -14.20 6.68
CA TYR A 143 -15.71 -13.28 7.77
C TYR A 143 -15.67 -13.96 9.15
N GLU A 144 -16.28 -15.15 9.27
CA GLU A 144 -16.28 -15.96 10.50
C GLU A 144 -14.88 -16.44 10.90
N SER A 145 -13.94 -16.55 9.95
CA SER A 145 -12.55 -16.92 10.22
C SER A 145 -11.72 -15.80 10.85
N LEU A 146 -12.19 -14.55 10.79
CA LEU A 146 -11.52 -13.40 11.39
C LEU A 146 -11.69 -13.39 12.91
N SER A 147 -10.72 -12.83 13.63
CA SER A 147 -10.84 -12.63 15.08
C SER A 147 -12.03 -11.73 15.44
N GLU A 148 -12.66 -11.98 16.60
CA GLU A 148 -13.78 -11.17 17.11
C GLU A 148 -13.44 -9.67 17.19
N GLU A 149 -12.22 -9.33 17.62
CA GLU A 149 -11.73 -7.95 17.62
C GLU A 149 -11.74 -7.34 16.22
N SER A 150 -11.28 -8.10 15.22
CA SER A 150 -11.24 -7.62 13.82
C SER A 150 -12.64 -7.51 13.24
N GLN A 151 -13.53 -8.46 13.52
CA GLN A 151 -14.93 -8.41 13.11
C GLN A 151 -15.66 -7.16 13.61
N ASN A 152 -15.39 -6.73 14.86
CA ASN A 152 -15.99 -5.54 15.45
C ASN A 152 -15.52 -4.22 14.82
N LEU A 153 -14.38 -4.23 14.14
CA LEU A 153 -13.87 -3.06 13.41
C LEU A 153 -14.45 -2.95 11.99
N ILE A 154 -14.90 -4.08 11.42
CA ILE A 154 -15.52 -4.13 10.08
C ILE A 154 -16.94 -3.59 10.16
N ILE A 155 -17.24 -2.64 9.31
CA ILE A 155 -18.59 -2.11 9.16
C ILE A 155 -19.25 -2.64 7.88
N THR A 156 -20.57 -2.73 7.91
CA THR A 156 -21.35 -2.89 6.69
C THR A 156 -21.40 -1.54 5.98
N HIS A 157 -21.09 -1.52 4.69
CA HIS A 157 -21.06 -0.31 3.87
C HIS A 157 -21.77 -0.52 2.53
N ASN A 158 -22.08 0.57 1.83
CA ASN A 158 -22.62 0.52 0.48
C ASN A 158 -21.48 0.35 -0.54
N TRP A 159 -21.70 -0.51 -1.52
CA TRP A 159 -20.78 -0.81 -2.60
C TRP A 159 -21.45 -0.51 -3.92
N GLU A 160 -20.73 0.14 -4.82
CA GLU A 160 -21.12 0.37 -6.21
C GLU A 160 -20.63 -0.84 -7.02
N VAL A 161 -21.57 -1.67 -7.48
CA VAL A 161 -21.31 -2.99 -8.08
C VAL A 161 -22.00 -3.15 -9.43
N GLY A 162 -22.30 -2.02 -10.07
CA GLY A 162 -22.78 -1.98 -11.45
C GLY A 162 -21.77 -2.61 -12.42
N MET A 163 -22.29 -3.02 -13.57
CA MET A 163 -21.50 -3.65 -14.61
C MET A 163 -20.88 -2.57 -15.51
N VAL A 164 -19.66 -2.80 -16.01
CA VAL A 164 -18.92 -1.82 -16.83
C VAL A 164 -18.53 -2.40 -18.19
N SER A 165 -18.39 -1.52 -19.18
CA SER A 165 -18.02 -1.87 -20.57
C SER A 165 -16.50 -1.93 -20.77
N SER A 166 -16.07 -2.72 -21.75
CA SER A 166 -14.69 -2.74 -22.24
C SER A 166 -14.38 -1.51 -23.07
N ASP A 167 -13.10 -1.22 -23.24
CA ASP A 167 -12.57 -0.16 -24.10
C ASP A 167 -13.16 1.22 -23.75
N ASN A 168 -13.51 1.40 -22.47
CA ASN A 168 -14.00 2.66 -21.95
C ASN A 168 -12.82 3.64 -21.83
N ASP A 169 -12.98 4.84 -22.39
CA ASP A 169 -12.02 5.94 -22.24
C ASP A 169 -12.60 7.14 -21.48
N ASN A 170 -13.61 6.89 -20.64
CA ASN A 170 -14.23 7.93 -19.82
C ASN A 170 -14.53 7.41 -18.41
N MET A 171 -13.66 7.77 -17.46
CA MET A 171 -13.80 7.39 -16.06
C MET A 171 -15.12 7.88 -15.43
N GLN A 172 -15.65 9.03 -15.84
CA GLN A 172 -16.91 9.52 -15.30
C GLN A 172 -18.10 8.66 -15.75
N LEU A 173 -18.08 8.16 -16.99
CA LEU A 173 -19.09 7.22 -17.46
C LEU A 173 -18.98 5.88 -16.73
N GLU A 174 -17.76 5.40 -16.48
CA GLU A 174 -17.53 4.16 -15.73
C GLU A 174 -18.14 4.21 -14.33
N LEU A 175 -17.87 5.29 -13.59
CA LEU A 175 -18.42 5.50 -12.25
C LEU A 175 -19.96 5.56 -12.28
N GLN A 176 -20.54 6.23 -13.28
CA GLN A 176 -21.99 6.24 -13.46
C GLN A 176 -22.57 4.85 -13.72
N GLU A 177 -21.85 3.98 -14.43
CA GLU A 177 -22.27 2.59 -14.63
C GLU A 177 -22.14 1.76 -13.35
N GLU A 178 -21.04 1.89 -12.59
CA GLU A 178 -20.85 1.24 -11.29
C GLU A 178 -21.93 1.65 -10.27
N GLU A 179 -22.34 2.92 -10.27
CA GLU A 179 -23.38 3.48 -9.38
C GLU A 179 -24.80 2.98 -9.68
N LYS A 180 -25.07 2.42 -10.87
CA LYS A 180 -26.42 1.93 -11.23
C LYS A 180 -26.90 0.78 -10.37
N LYS A 181 -25.98 0.07 -9.72
CA LYS A 181 -26.32 -1.03 -8.82
C LYS A 181 -25.52 -0.91 -7.54
N THR A 182 -26.24 -0.90 -6.43
CA THR A 182 -25.63 -0.84 -5.11
C THR A 182 -25.88 -2.12 -4.32
N TRP A 183 -24.90 -2.51 -3.52
CA TRP A 183 -24.98 -3.64 -2.61
C TRP A 183 -24.53 -3.21 -1.22
N ASN A 184 -25.26 -3.62 -0.19
CA ASN A 184 -24.91 -3.35 1.19
C ASN A 184 -24.28 -4.61 1.80
N GLY A 185 -23.02 -4.51 2.23
CA GLY A 185 -22.25 -5.68 2.66
C GLY A 185 -20.96 -5.33 3.40
N LYS A 186 -20.32 -6.34 3.99
CA LYS A 186 -19.12 -6.16 4.82
C LYS A 186 -17.83 -6.31 4.01
N ILE A 187 -17.71 -7.42 3.29
CA ILE A 187 -16.49 -7.79 2.57
C ILE A 187 -16.84 -7.99 1.09
N GLY A 188 -16.12 -7.29 0.22
CA GLY A 188 -16.25 -7.37 -1.22
C GLY A 188 -14.90 -7.52 -1.90
N LEU A 189 -14.85 -7.10 -3.16
CA LEU A 189 -13.65 -7.01 -3.98
C LEU A 189 -13.43 -5.57 -4.41
N ILE A 190 -12.28 -5.31 -5.01
CA ILE A 190 -12.02 -3.99 -5.60
C ILE A 190 -12.93 -3.76 -6.81
N SER A 191 -13.33 -2.52 -7.05
CA SER A 191 -14.01 -2.17 -8.31
C SER A 191 -13.03 -2.02 -9.47
N HIS A 192 -13.56 -2.07 -10.69
CA HIS A 192 -12.80 -1.83 -11.91
C HIS A 192 -12.21 -0.41 -11.88
N SER A 193 -13.03 0.58 -11.55
CA SER A 193 -12.58 1.98 -11.49
C SER A 193 -11.52 2.22 -10.41
N GLU A 194 -11.61 1.56 -9.25
CA GLU A 194 -10.64 1.71 -8.17
C GLU A 194 -9.25 1.24 -8.55
N TYR A 195 -9.15 0.14 -9.30
CA TYR A 195 -7.85 -0.34 -9.80
C TYR A 195 -7.19 0.69 -10.73
N LEU A 196 -7.93 1.27 -11.67
CA LEU A 196 -7.42 2.31 -12.58
C LEU A 196 -7.00 3.56 -11.82
N ARG A 197 -7.78 3.94 -10.82
CA ARG A 197 -7.61 5.21 -10.08
C ARG A 197 -6.54 5.15 -9.00
N ALA A 198 -6.02 3.97 -8.69
CA ALA A 198 -4.81 3.79 -7.90
C ALA A 198 -3.51 4.08 -8.69
N ASN A 199 -3.61 4.34 -9.99
CA ASN A 199 -2.46 4.69 -10.81
C ASN A 199 -2.04 6.15 -10.59
N SER A 200 -0.76 6.44 -10.41
CA SER A 200 -0.29 7.85 -10.33
C SER A 200 -0.28 8.56 -11.70
N ASN A 201 -0.27 7.82 -12.80
CA ASN A 201 -0.30 8.35 -14.16
C ASN A 201 -1.70 8.24 -14.80
N ILE A 202 -2.70 8.88 -14.17
CA ILE A 202 -4.10 8.90 -14.63
C ILE A 202 -4.24 9.38 -16.09
N LYS A 203 -3.32 10.22 -16.57
CA LYS A 203 -3.31 10.67 -17.97
C LYS A 203 -3.17 9.51 -18.97
N LEU A 204 -2.33 8.52 -18.66
CA LEU A 204 -2.06 7.36 -19.52
C LEU A 204 -2.73 6.06 -19.03
N CYS A 205 -3.28 6.04 -17.82
CA CYS A 205 -3.74 4.81 -17.17
C CYS A 205 -5.09 4.95 -16.48
N GLY A 206 -5.71 6.14 -16.54
CA GLY A 206 -6.92 6.47 -15.78
C GLY A 206 -8.21 5.95 -16.37
N THR A 207 -8.16 5.13 -17.42
CA THR A 207 -9.31 4.53 -18.10
C THR A 207 -8.92 3.13 -18.59
N ASP A 208 -9.89 2.23 -18.77
CA ASP A 208 -9.66 0.88 -19.28
C ASP A 208 -8.86 0.88 -20.59
N LYS A 209 -9.33 1.66 -21.57
CA LYS A 209 -8.67 1.82 -22.88
C LYS A 209 -7.21 2.23 -22.75
N LYS A 210 -6.95 3.29 -21.97
CA LYS A 210 -5.59 3.82 -21.85
C LYS A 210 -4.67 2.87 -21.08
N ASN A 211 -5.21 2.21 -20.05
CA ASN A 211 -4.47 1.20 -19.30
C ASN A 211 -4.04 0.04 -20.21
N ASP A 212 -4.89 -0.42 -21.12
CA ASP A 212 -4.54 -1.45 -22.11
C ASP A 212 -3.44 -0.95 -23.08
N GLU A 213 -3.66 0.22 -23.69
CA GLU A 213 -2.71 0.84 -24.63
C GLU A 213 -1.34 1.13 -24.01
N ASN A 214 -1.27 1.37 -22.70
CA ASN A 214 -0.07 1.81 -21.98
C ASN A 214 0.36 0.87 -20.84
N HIS A 215 -0.02 -0.41 -20.89
CA HIS A 215 0.13 -1.36 -19.78
C HIS A 215 1.53 -1.44 -19.16
N ILE A 216 2.60 -1.29 -19.94
CA ILE A 216 3.99 -1.27 -19.45
C ILE A 216 4.22 -0.09 -18.48
N THR A 217 3.66 1.07 -18.79
CA THR A 217 3.73 2.22 -17.88
C THR A 217 2.79 2.01 -16.70
N CYS A 218 1.57 1.55 -16.98
CA CYS A 218 0.53 1.50 -15.98
C CYS A 218 0.81 0.47 -14.88
N ASN A 219 1.39 -0.68 -15.22
CA ASN A 219 1.76 -1.68 -14.22
C ASN A 219 2.94 -1.23 -13.33
N GLN A 220 3.78 -0.29 -13.79
CA GLN A 220 4.87 0.28 -13.00
C GLN A 220 4.42 1.41 -12.08
N THR A 221 3.24 1.98 -12.31
CA THR A 221 2.71 3.15 -11.57
C THR A 221 1.45 2.84 -10.78
N ASN A 222 1.14 1.56 -10.56
CA ASN A 222 -0.03 1.09 -9.82
C ASN A 222 0.36 0.09 -8.74
N TRP A 223 0.18 0.45 -7.47
CA TRP A 223 0.54 -0.36 -6.31
C TRP A 223 -0.37 -1.58 -6.10
N LEU A 224 -1.54 -1.61 -6.73
CA LEU A 224 -2.43 -2.77 -6.76
C LEU A 224 -2.01 -3.81 -7.80
N TYR A 225 -1.05 -3.48 -8.67
CA TYR A 225 -0.55 -4.44 -9.64
C TYR A 225 0.13 -5.61 -8.92
N SER A 226 -0.36 -6.83 -9.19
CA SER A 226 0.23 -8.07 -8.70
C SER A 226 0.79 -8.86 -9.88
N LEU A 227 2.12 -8.87 -10.00
CA LEU A 227 2.83 -9.50 -11.11
C LEU A 227 2.47 -10.99 -11.24
N GLY A 228 1.99 -11.38 -12.42
CA GLY A 228 1.77 -12.78 -12.78
C GLY A 228 0.50 -13.42 -12.20
N LEU A 229 -0.29 -12.68 -11.42
CA LEU A 229 -1.57 -13.17 -10.90
C LEU A 229 -2.74 -12.69 -11.76
N TYR A 230 -3.75 -13.55 -11.88
CA TYR A 230 -5.06 -13.14 -12.36
C TYR A 230 -6.01 -13.10 -11.16
N TRP A 231 -6.74 -12.01 -10.97
CA TRP A 231 -7.54 -11.81 -9.75
C TRP A 231 -8.84 -11.07 -10.03
N TRP A 232 -9.89 -11.45 -9.30
CA TRP A 232 -11.24 -10.94 -9.53
C TRP A 232 -11.39 -9.48 -9.10
N THR A 233 -12.18 -8.75 -9.89
CA THR A 233 -12.85 -7.52 -9.44
C THR A 233 -14.29 -7.83 -9.02
N ILE A 234 -14.95 -6.86 -8.40
CA ILE A 234 -16.39 -6.95 -8.08
C ILE A 234 -17.28 -6.75 -9.32
N SER A 235 -16.72 -6.18 -10.40
CA SER A 235 -17.49 -5.65 -11.52
C SER A 235 -17.77 -6.71 -12.59
N GLY A 236 -19.04 -6.86 -12.98
CA GLY A 236 -19.43 -7.66 -14.14
C GLY A 236 -19.22 -6.91 -15.47
N ARG A 237 -19.20 -7.64 -16.59
CA ARG A 237 -19.24 -7.07 -17.95
C ARG A 237 -20.67 -6.64 -18.29
N ILE A 238 -20.84 -5.44 -18.85
CA ILE A 238 -22.19 -4.93 -19.23
C ILE A 238 -22.74 -5.59 -20.51
N ASP A 239 -21.86 -6.02 -21.40
CA ASP A 239 -22.17 -6.57 -22.73
C ASP A 239 -22.27 -8.10 -22.73
N SER A 240 -22.18 -8.73 -21.55
CA SER A 240 -22.34 -10.17 -21.35
C SER A 240 -23.05 -10.43 -20.03
N ASN A 241 -23.79 -11.53 -19.92
CA ASN A 241 -24.36 -11.97 -18.63
C ASN A 241 -23.51 -13.08 -17.97
N PHE A 242 -22.39 -13.44 -18.59
CA PHE A 242 -21.58 -14.62 -18.26
C PHE A 242 -20.10 -14.28 -18.14
N LEU A 243 -19.74 -13.01 -18.09
CA LEU A 243 -18.35 -12.58 -17.98
C LEU A 243 -18.21 -11.56 -16.86
N VAL A 244 -17.14 -11.72 -16.10
CA VAL A 244 -16.74 -10.87 -14.98
C VAL A 244 -15.35 -10.34 -15.27
N TRP A 245 -15.08 -9.12 -14.85
CA TRP A 245 -13.77 -8.49 -14.99
C TRP A 245 -12.76 -9.07 -14.01
N ASP A 246 -11.59 -9.41 -14.52
CA ASP A 246 -10.40 -9.73 -13.76
C ASP A 246 -9.23 -8.86 -14.20
N VAL A 247 -8.26 -8.67 -13.32
CA VAL A 247 -6.99 -8.05 -13.68
C VAL A 247 -6.00 -9.18 -13.99
N ASN A 248 -5.40 -9.15 -15.18
CA ASN A 248 -4.45 -10.17 -15.61
C ASN A 248 -3.03 -9.93 -15.08
N GLY A 249 -2.15 -10.91 -15.27
CA GLY A 249 -0.76 -10.86 -14.79
C GLY A 249 0.10 -9.72 -15.40
N GLY A 250 -0.37 -9.07 -16.46
CA GLY A 250 0.26 -7.90 -17.09
C GLY A 250 -0.21 -6.55 -16.53
N GLY A 251 -1.27 -6.53 -15.72
CA GLY A 251 -1.85 -5.33 -15.14
C GLY A 251 -2.93 -4.66 -16.01
N THR A 252 -3.45 -5.36 -17.01
CA THR A 252 -4.63 -4.92 -17.77
C THR A 252 -5.85 -5.72 -17.38
N PHE A 253 -7.02 -5.23 -17.73
CA PHE A 253 -8.24 -5.99 -17.55
C PHE A 253 -8.35 -7.10 -18.58
N SER A 254 -8.87 -8.22 -18.12
CA SER A 254 -9.33 -9.35 -18.90
C SER A 254 -10.75 -9.67 -18.45
N ASP A 255 -11.44 -10.54 -19.16
CA ASP A 255 -12.65 -11.14 -18.65
C ASP A 255 -12.55 -12.67 -18.59
N ALA A 256 -13.36 -13.24 -17.72
CA ALA A 256 -13.44 -14.68 -17.52
C ALA A 256 -14.85 -15.10 -17.15
N PHE A 257 -15.16 -16.37 -17.45
CA PHE A 257 -16.42 -16.97 -17.03
C PHE A 257 -16.44 -17.12 -15.49
N PRO A 258 -17.53 -16.75 -14.82
CA PRO A 258 -17.62 -16.81 -13.37
C PRO A 258 -17.75 -18.25 -12.83
N ALA A 259 -18.21 -19.19 -13.67
CA ALA A 259 -18.57 -20.55 -13.27
C ALA A 259 -17.42 -21.46 -12.82
N ALA A 260 -17.75 -22.35 -11.89
CA ALA A 260 -16.97 -23.55 -11.61
C ALA A 260 -17.21 -24.61 -12.69
N GLY A 261 -16.13 -25.14 -13.25
CA GLY A 261 -16.16 -26.17 -14.29
C GLY A 261 -14.90 -26.23 -15.14
N ASN A 262 -14.08 -25.18 -15.11
CA ASN A 262 -12.75 -25.15 -15.68
C ASN A 262 -11.83 -24.38 -14.72
N GLU A 263 -10.94 -25.07 -14.01
CA GLU A 263 -10.00 -24.45 -13.05
C GLU A 263 -9.16 -23.33 -13.69
N ASN A 264 -9.01 -23.33 -15.02
CA ASN A 264 -8.37 -22.24 -15.76
C ASN A 264 -9.09 -20.87 -15.61
N HIS A 265 -10.33 -20.85 -15.14
CA HIS A 265 -11.09 -19.62 -14.89
C HIS A 265 -11.06 -19.17 -13.43
N TYR A 266 -10.39 -19.91 -12.54
CA TYR A 266 -10.23 -19.45 -11.16
C TYR A 266 -9.30 -18.25 -11.14
N ARG A 267 -9.60 -17.32 -10.25
CA ARG A 267 -8.82 -16.11 -10.05
C ARG A 267 -8.58 -15.93 -8.58
N TYR A 268 -7.42 -15.39 -8.25
CA TYR A 268 -7.08 -15.05 -6.89
C TYR A 268 -8.04 -14.01 -6.33
N VAL A 269 -8.28 -14.12 -5.03
CA VAL A 269 -9.20 -13.24 -4.31
C VAL A 269 -8.41 -12.35 -3.37
N PHE A 270 -8.62 -11.04 -3.49
CA PHE A 270 -8.12 -10.04 -2.56
C PHE A 270 -9.32 -9.43 -1.82
N PRO A 271 -9.60 -9.88 -0.58
CA PRO A 271 -10.69 -9.33 0.21
C PRO A 271 -10.53 -7.83 0.40
N VAL A 272 -11.62 -7.09 0.19
CA VAL A 272 -11.73 -5.66 0.44
C VAL A 272 -12.81 -5.43 1.47
N LEU A 273 -12.56 -4.53 2.43
CA LEU A 273 -13.53 -4.25 3.49
C LEU A 273 -13.44 -2.79 3.96
N HIS A 274 -14.44 -2.38 4.72
CA HIS A 274 -14.54 -1.05 5.30
C HIS A 274 -14.36 -1.11 6.82
N LEU A 275 -13.49 -0.25 7.34
CA LEU A 275 -13.26 -0.08 8.78
C LEU A 275 -13.97 1.18 9.31
N SER A 276 -14.41 1.12 10.56
CA SER A 276 -14.97 2.28 11.25
C SER A 276 -14.03 3.50 11.20
N LYS A 277 -14.60 4.70 11.04
CA LYS A 277 -13.86 5.97 11.03
C LYS A 277 -13.26 6.38 12.38
N ASP A 278 -13.74 5.76 13.47
CA ASP A 278 -13.33 6.11 14.83
C ASP A 278 -12.01 5.42 15.25
N ILE A 279 -11.43 4.60 14.38
CA ILE A 279 -10.18 3.91 14.68
C ILE A 279 -9.03 4.89 14.88
N LYS A 280 -8.18 4.57 15.84
CA LYS A 280 -6.92 5.27 16.06
C LYS A 280 -5.76 4.40 15.60
N ILE A 281 -4.76 5.04 15.04
CA ILE A 281 -3.58 4.36 14.50
C ILE A 281 -2.28 4.98 15.00
N CYS A 282 -1.23 4.17 14.95
CA CYS A 282 0.17 4.54 15.10
C CYS A 282 0.99 3.97 13.95
N GLY A 283 2.19 4.50 13.71
CA GLY A 283 3.04 4.09 12.59
C GLY A 283 2.98 5.09 11.45
N GLU A 284 3.76 4.85 10.41
CA GLU A 284 3.93 5.77 9.28
C GLU A 284 3.39 5.21 7.96
N GLY A 285 2.73 4.05 7.99
CA GLY A 285 2.14 3.46 6.79
C GLY A 285 3.15 2.82 5.83
N THR A 286 4.45 2.90 6.09
CA THR A 286 5.48 2.17 5.32
C THR A 286 5.35 0.65 5.51
N HIS A 287 5.91 -0.14 4.59
CA HIS A 287 5.92 -1.61 4.72
C HIS A 287 6.56 -2.10 6.04
N ASP A 288 7.67 -1.49 6.46
CA ASP A 288 8.43 -1.91 7.65
C ASP A 288 7.86 -1.33 8.96
N ASN A 289 7.13 -0.22 8.86
CA ASN A 289 6.41 0.42 9.97
C ASN A 289 4.97 0.74 9.55
N PRO A 290 4.14 -0.31 9.35
CA PRO A 290 2.77 -0.15 8.89
C PRO A 290 1.93 0.51 9.97
N TYR A 291 0.79 1.08 9.58
CA TYR A 291 -0.19 1.57 10.53
C TYR A 291 -0.69 0.42 11.42
N ILE A 292 -0.68 0.62 12.73
CA ILE A 292 -1.15 -0.31 13.74
C ILE A 292 -2.40 0.28 14.38
N ILE A 293 -3.52 -0.43 14.26
CA ILE A 293 -4.78 -0.06 14.92
C ILE A 293 -4.60 -0.17 16.43
N LYS A 294 -5.04 0.88 17.14
CA LYS A 294 -5.00 1.00 18.59
C LYS A 294 -6.43 1.28 19.08
N ASN A 295 -6.97 0.29 19.78
CA ASN A 295 -8.21 0.42 20.54
C ASN A 295 -7.94 1.07 21.90
#